data_AF-A0A2V7TPX4-F1
#
_entry.id   AF-A0A2V7TPX4-F1
#
_cell.length_a   1.000
_cell.length_b   1.000
_cell.length_c   1.000
_cell.angle_alpha   90.00
_cell.angle_beta   90.00
_cell.angle_gamma   90.00
#
_symmetry.space_group_name_H-M   'P 1'
#
loop_
_entity.id
_entity.type
_entity.pdbx_description
1 polymer ?
#
loop_
_entity_poly.entity_id
_entity_poly.type
_entity_poly.pdbx_seq_one_letter_code
_entity_poly.pdbx_strand_id
1 'polypeptide(L)'
;LALGLPCGGWCPRGRRAEDGPLSARYPLKETPSESYPERTEWNVRDSDGTLVLHRGRLRGGTALTLRLARAQGRPALAVDLAAAPSAEAVREWISRERIRTLNVAGPRESEHPGIQVQAEAFLREVLGA
;
A
#
# COMPACT_ATOMS: atom_id res chain seq x y z
N LEU A 1 -8.64 10.10 1.74
CA LEU A 1 -9.35 11.21 2.43
C LEU A 1 -8.97 12.58 1.89
N ALA A 2 -7.70 13.00 1.99
CA ALA A 2 -7.29 14.37 1.59
C ALA A 2 -7.59 14.73 0.11
N LEU A 3 -7.55 13.75 -0.80
CA LEU A 3 -7.85 13.95 -2.22
C LEU A 3 -9.32 13.64 -2.59
N GLY A 4 -10.21 13.40 -1.61
CA GLY A 4 -11.62 13.05 -1.88
C GLY A 4 -11.86 11.70 -2.56
N LEU A 5 -10.81 10.95 -2.91
CA LEU A 5 -10.92 9.63 -3.54
C LEU A 5 -11.57 8.59 -2.59
N PRO A 6 -12.47 7.72 -3.09
CA PRO A 6 -12.93 6.56 -2.35
C PRO A 6 -11.74 5.71 -1.88
N CYS A 7 -11.71 5.36 -0.60
CA CYS A 7 -10.66 4.55 -0.03
C CYS A 7 -11.24 3.53 0.96
N GLY A 8 -10.50 2.45 1.18
CA GLY A 8 -10.84 1.43 2.16
C GLY A 8 -9.72 0.40 2.26
N GLY A 9 -10.05 -0.77 2.75
CA GLY A 9 -9.12 -1.90 2.85
C GLY A 9 -9.31 -2.70 4.12
N TRP A 10 -8.43 -3.67 4.30
CA TRP A 10 -8.43 -4.61 5.42
C TRP A 10 -7.36 -4.24 6.45
N CYS A 11 -7.75 -4.18 7.72
CA CYS A 11 -6.84 -4.09 8.86
C CYS A 11 -6.97 -5.32 9.76
N PRO A 12 -5.98 -5.62 10.62
CA PRO A 12 -6.11 -6.71 11.58
C PRO A 12 -7.28 -6.45 12.54
N ARG A 13 -7.84 -7.52 13.12
CA ARG A 13 -8.80 -7.43 14.22
C ARG A 13 -8.29 -6.51 15.35
N GLY A 14 -9.19 -5.77 15.97
CA GLY A 14 -8.87 -4.73 16.95
C GLY A 14 -8.19 -3.51 16.32
N ARG A 15 -8.18 -3.40 14.99
CA ARG A 15 -7.54 -2.33 14.21
C ARG A 15 -6.06 -2.14 14.56
N ARG A 16 -5.38 -3.22 14.92
CA ARG A 16 -4.01 -3.20 15.45
C ARG A 16 -3.02 -2.52 14.51
N ALA A 17 -2.24 -1.56 15.03
CA ALA A 17 -1.04 -0.99 14.42
C ALA A 17 0.12 -0.95 15.44
N GLU A 18 1.27 -0.39 15.06
CA GLU A 18 2.49 -0.39 15.90
C GLU A 18 2.47 0.65 17.03
N ASP A 19 1.67 1.70 16.88
CA ASP A 19 1.53 2.85 17.76
C ASP A 19 0.16 2.90 18.46
N GLY A 20 -0.63 1.83 18.34
CA GLY A 20 -1.96 1.69 18.90
C GLY A 20 -3.01 1.30 17.86
N PRO A 21 -4.30 1.28 18.21
CA PRO A 21 -5.36 1.00 17.24
C PRO A 21 -5.51 2.12 16.20
N LEU A 22 -5.72 1.75 14.93
CA LEU A 22 -5.99 2.70 13.84
C LEU A 22 -7.27 3.50 14.14
N SER A 23 -7.19 4.82 13.99
CA SER A 23 -8.34 5.72 14.17
C SER A 23 -9.56 5.29 13.34
N ALA A 24 -10.76 5.43 13.92
CA ALA A 24 -12.04 5.11 13.28
C ALA A 24 -12.34 5.98 12.03
N ARG A 25 -11.62 7.10 11.85
CA ARG A 25 -11.74 7.94 10.64
C ARG A 25 -11.38 7.22 9.34
N TYR A 26 -10.57 6.14 9.42
CA TYR A 26 -10.17 5.38 8.25
C TYR A 26 -11.22 4.30 7.95
N PRO A 27 -11.81 4.28 6.74
CA PRO A 27 -12.89 3.37 6.35
C PRO A 27 -12.38 1.95 6.08
N LEU A 28 -11.80 1.32 7.10
CA LEU A 28 -11.19 -0.02 7.05
C LEU A 28 -12.12 -1.06 7.67
N LYS A 29 -12.11 -2.26 7.10
CA LYS A 29 -12.77 -3.44 7.64
C LYS A 29 -11.75 -4.33 8.34
N GLU A 30 -12.13 -4.90 9.48
CA GLU A 30 -11.28 -5.83 10.21
C GLU A 30 -11.29 -7.21 9.54
N THR A 31 -10.14 -7.85 9.47
CA THR A 31 -10.06 -9.28 9.20
C THR A 31 -10.44 -10.09 10.44
N PRO A 32 -10.75 -11.40 10.32
CA PRO A 32 -11.11 -12.23 11.46
C PRO A 32 -10.01 -12.38 12.52
N SER A 33 -8.74 -12.24 12.12
CA SER A 33 -7.59 -12.38 13.02
C SER A 33 -6.79 -11.08 13.17
N GLU A 34 -5.92 -11.04 14.19
CA GLU A 34 -4.98 -9.94 14.44
C GLU A 34 -3.68 -10.07 13.61
N SER A 35 -3.65 -11.00 12.66
CA SER A 35 -2.46 -11.37 11.89
C SER A 35 -2.17 -10.37 10.76
N TYR A 36 -0.98 -9.78 10.75
CA TYR A 36 -0.54 -8.90 9.68
C TYR A 36 -0.46 -9.55 8.29
N PRO A 37 -0.01 -10.82 8.15
CA PRO A 37 -0.09 -11.53 6.88
C PRO A 37 -1.51 -11.64 6.31
N GLU A 38 -2.53 -11.92 7.14
CA GLU A 38 -3.92 -12.10 6.68
C GLU A 38 -4.46 -10.83 6.03
N ARG A 39 -4.37 -9.68 6.72
CA ARG A 39 -4.81 -8.41 6.12
C ARG A 39 -4.00 -8.05 4.88
N THR A 40 -2.70 -8.39 4.83
CA THR A 40 -1.86 -8.13 3.67
C THR A 40 -2.35 -8.93 2.47
N GLU A 41 -2.63 -10.21 2.67
CA GLU A 41 -3.16 -11.11 1.65
C GLU A 41 -4.51 -10.64 1.12
N TRP A 42 -5.42 -10.21 2.00
CA TRP A 42 -6.76 -9.77 1.60
C TRP A 42 -6.72 -8.43 0.84
N ASN A 43 -5.84 -7.50 1.24
CA ASN A 43 -5.66 -6.26 0.48
C ASN A 43 -5.09 -6.51 -0.93
N VAL A 44 -4.18 -7.49 -1.08
CA VAL A 44 -3.72 -7.93 -2.41
C VAL A 44 -4.85 -8.58 -3.20
N ARG A 45 -5.60 -9.50 -2.58
CA ARG A 45 -6.69 -10.25 -3.22
C ARG A 45 -7.80 -9.35 -3.74
N ASP A 46 -8.19 -8.36 -2.95
CA ASP A 46 -9.37 -7.50 -3.18
C ASP A 46 -9.00 -6.17 -3.86
N SER A 47 -7.85 -6.12 -4.53
CA SER A 47 -7.43 -5.00 -5.38
C SER A 47 -7.11 -5.47 -6.80
N ASP A 48 -7.15 -4.54 -7.76
CA ASP A 48 -6.79 -4.84 -9.15
C ASP A 48 -5.27 -4.85 -9.36
N GLY A 49 -4.52 -4.14 -8.50
CA GLY A 49 -3.07 -4.13 -8.50
C GLY A 49 -2.49 -3.53 -7.23
N THR A 50 -1.21 -3.81 -6.97
CA THR A 50 -0.52 -3.37 -5.76
C THR A 50 0.71 -2.52 -6.06
N LEU A 51 0.71 -1.27 -5.61
CA LEU A 51 1.87 -0.39 -5.59
C LEU A 51 2.61 -0.55 -4.26
N VAL A 52 3.90 -0.84 -4.32
CA VAL A 52 4.76 -0.99 -3.15
C VAL A 52 5.80 0.12 -3.13
N LEU A 53 5.64 1.07 -2.21
CA LEU A 53 6.58 2.17 -2.00
C LEU A 53 7.61 1.76 -0.96
N HIS A 54 8.90 1.88 -1.28
CA HIS A 54 9.98 1.50 -0.37
C HIS A 54 11.18 2.44 -0.49
N ARG A 55 12.17 2.25 0.39
CA ARG A 55 13.51 2.84 0.28
C ARG A 55 14.55 1.74 0.33
N GLY A 56 15.37 1.61 -0.71
CA GLY A 56 16.42 0.61 -0.76
C GLY A 56 15.88 -0.82 -0.72
N ARG A 57 16.54 -1.73 0.01
CA ARG A 57 16.24 -3.17 -0.10
C ARG A 57 14.90 -3.56 0.53
N LEU A 58 14.06 -4.23 -0.26
CA LEU A 58 12.79 -4.82 0.18
C LEU A 58 13.01 -5.87 1.29
N ARG A 59 12.33 -5.70 2.42
CA ARG A 59 12.37 -6.61 3.59
C ARG A 59 10.99 -6.72 4.23
N GLY A 60 10.83 -7.68 5.14
CA GLY A 60 9.65 -7.80 6.01
C GLY A 60 8.32 -7.86 5.24
N GLY A 61 7.34 -7.10 5.74
CA GLY A 61 5.98 -7.03 5.18
C GLY A 61 5.96 -6.57 3.71
N THR A 62 6.87 -5.66 3.32
CA THR A 62 6.98 -5.15 1.95
C THR A 62 7.35 -6.24 0.95
N ALA A 63 8.29 -7.11 1.31
CA ALA A 63 8.66 -8.26 0.49
C ALA A 63 7.55 -9.34 0.45
N LEU A 64 6.82 -9.50 1.56
CA LEU A 64 5.66 -10.39 1.64
C LEU A 64 4.55 -9.95 0.66
N THR A 65 4.24 -8.66 0.61
CA THR A 65 3.21 -8.12 -0.29
C THR A 65 3.49 -8.47 -1.75
N LEU A 66 4.72 -8.26 -2.22
CA LEU A 66 5.11 -8.59 -3.61
C LEU A 66 5.05 -10.10 -3.89
N ARG A 67 5.43 -10.93 -2.93
CA ARG A 67 5.31 -12.38 -3.04
C ARG A 67 3.84 -12.82 -3.16
N LEU A 68 2.96 -12.26 -2.33
CA LEU A 68 1.53 -12.56 -2.35
C LEU A 68 0.89 -12.11 -3.66
N ALA A 69 1.22 -10.91 -4.15
CA ALA A 69 0.72 -10.43 -5.44
C ALA A 69 1.11 -11.37 -6.59
N ARG A 70 2.38 -11.79 -6.64
CA ARG A 70 2.85 -12.79 -7.61
C ARG A 70 2.13 -14.12 -7.49
N ALA A 71 1.99 -14.64 -6.27
CA ALA A 71 1.33 -15.93 -6.03
C ALA A 71 -0.16 -15.91 -6.44
N GLN A 72 -0.82 -14.76 -6.35
CA GLN A 72 -2.21 -14.58 -6.72
C GLN A 72 -2.40 -14.11 -8.17
N GLY A 73 -1.33 -13.97 -8.96
CA GLY A 73 -1.41 -13.47 -10.33
C GLY A 73 -1.87 -12.00 -10.43
N ARG A 74 -1.63 -11.19 -9.40
CA ARG A 74 -2.02 -9.78 -9.36
C ARG A 74 -0.87 -8.88 -9.84
N PRO A 75 -1.14 -7.87 -10.71
CA PRO A 75 -0.16 -6.86 -11.06
C PRO A 75 0.42 -6.17 -9.83
N ALA A 76 1.75 -6.05 -9.78
CA ALA A 76 2.43 -5.33 -8.72
C ALA A 76 3.62 -4.53 -9.24
N LEU A 77 3.77 -3.31 -8.72
CA LEU A 77 4.86 -2.41 -9.04
C LEU A 77 5.57 -2.02 -7.74
N ALA A 78 6.88 -2.24 -7.68
CA ALA A 78 7.73 -1.76 -6.60
C ALA A 78 8.44 -0.48 -7.03
N VAL A 79 8.35 0.56 -6.21
CA VAL A 79 8.92 1.88 -6.46
C VAL A 79 9.84 2.27 -5.32
N ASP A 80 11.11 2.49 -5.63
CA ASP A 80 12.09 3.01 -4.68
C ASP A 80 11.98 4.54 -4.62
N LEU A 81 11.45 5.04 -3.51
CA LEU A 81 11.31 6.47 -3.25
C LEU A 81 12.67 7.17 -3.04
N ALA A 82 13.76 6.43 -2.78
CA ALA A 82 15.10 7.02 -2.73
C ALA A 82 15.69 7.30 -4.12
N ALA A 83 15.09 6.75 -5.18
CA ALA A 83 15.58 6.84 -6.55
C ALA A 83 14.86 7.90 -7.40
N ALA A 84 14.20 8.89 -6.76
CA ALA A 84 13.42 9.94 -7.43
C ALA A 84 12.46 9.38 -8.52
N PRO A 85 11.47 8.56 -8.12
CA PRO A 85 10.64 7.85 -9.07
C PRO A 85 9.71 8.77 -9.86
N SER A 86 9.38 8.38 -11.08
CA SER A 86 8.43 9.10 -11.93
C SER A 86 6.99 8.77 -11.55
N ALA A 87 6.22 9.80 -11.17
CA ALA A 87 4.79 9.68 -10.96
C ALA A 87 4.02 9.32 -12.24
N GLU A 88 4.51 9.78 -13.40
CA GLU A 88 3.96 9.45 -14.72
C GLU A 88 4.08 7.96 -15.02
N ALA A 89 5.25 7.37 -14.76
CA ALA A 89 5.46 5.93 -14.95
C ALA A 89 4.49 5.08 -14.10
N VAL A 90 4.15 5.53 -12.89
CA VAL A 90 3.14 4.88 -12.04
C VAL A 90 1.75 5.02 -12.65
N ARG A 91 1.38 6.19 -13.17
CA ARG A 91 0.09 6.41 -13.86
C ARG A 91 -0.03 5.55 -15.12
N GLU A 92 1.03 5.46 -15.92
CA GLU A 92 1.07 4.62 -17.11
C GLU A 92 0.88 3.14 -16.74
N TRP A 93 1.52 2.68 -15.67
CA TRP A 93 1.31 1.33 -15.15
C TRP A 93 -0.14 1.11 -14.70
N ILE A 94 -0.72 2.04 -13.94
CA ILE A 94 -2.14 1.97 -13.52
C ILE A 94 -3.07 1.84 -14.73
N SER A 95 -2.84 2.67 -15.75
CA SER A 95 -3.64 2.67 -16.99
C SER A 95 -3.48 1.36 -17.78
N ARG A 96 -2.23 0.93 -18.01
CA ARG A 96 -1.91 -0.29 -18.76
C ARG A 96 -2.51 -1.55 -18.14
N GLU A 97 -2.39 -1.67 -16.82
CA GLU A 97 -2.93 -2.82 -16.07
C GLU A 97 -4.43 -2.68 -15.76
N ARG A 98 -5.07 -1.57 -16.18
CA ARG A 98 -6.49 -1.25 -15.95
C ARG A 98 -6.90 -1.30 -14.47
N ILE A 99 -6.02 -0.80 -13.59
CA ILE A 99 -6.23 -0.81 -12.14
C ILE A 99 -7.30 0.24 -11.79
N ARG A 100 -8.43 -0.22 -11.22
CA ARG A 100 -9.50 0.65 -10.69
C ARG A 100 -9.43 0.75 -9.17
N THR A 101 -9.03 -0.34 -8.51
CA THR A 101 -8.76 -0.41 -7.09
C THR A 101 -7.28 -0.66 -6.85
N LEU A 102 -6.56 0.36 -6.38
CA LEU A 102 -5.12 0.28 -6.10
C LEU A 102 -4.87 -0.02 -4.62
N ASN A 103 -4.22 -1.15 -4.32
CA ASN A 103 -3.62 -1.38 -3.02
C ASN A 103 -2.26 -0.67 -2.94
N VAL A 104 -2.00 0.04 -1.84
CA VAL A 104 -0.71 0.70 -1.60
C VAL A 104 -0.08 0.13 -0.33
N ALA A 105 1.16 -0.33 -0.44
CA ALA A 105 1.91 -0.90 0.67
C ALA A 105 3.30 -0.28 0.78
N GLY A 106 3.93 -0.44 1.94
CA GLY A 106 5.28 0.04 2.22
C GLY A 106 5.75 -0.41 3.61
N PRO A 107 7.01 -0.09 3.96
CA PRO A 107 7.53 -0.38 5.29
C PRO A 107 6.84 0.49 6.35
N ARG A 108 7.05 0.14 7.62
CA ARG A 108 6.55 0.95 8.74
C ARG A 108 7.40 2.19 8.94
N GLU A 109 6.81 3.21 9.57
CA GLU A 109 7.53 4.45 9.93
C GLU A 109 8.68 4.15 10.91
N SER A 110 8.46 3.21 11.84
CA SER A 110 9.50 2.72 12.75
C SER A 110 10.70 2.05 12.05
N GLU A 111 10.49 1.46 10.87
CA GLU A 111 11.54 0.81 10.08
C GLU A 111 12.27 1.82 9.18
N HIS A 112 11.54 2.82 8.65
CA HIS A 112 12.06 3.84 7.76
C HIS A 112 11.49 5.22 8.12
N PRO A 113 12.11 5.94 9.07
CA PRO A 113 11.67 7.27 9.46
C PRO A 113 11.55 8.24 8.27
N GLY A 114 10.46 9.01 8.24
CA GLY A 114 10.07 9.91 7.18
C GLY A 114 9.48 9.23 5.94
N ILE A 115 9.21 7.92 5.96
CA ILE A 115 8.60 7.25 4.80
C ILE A 115 7.16 7.70 4.61
N GLN A 116 6.41 7.95 5.68
CA GLN A 116 5.02 8.41 5.59
C GLN A 116 4.91 9.71 4.79
N VAL A 117 5.69 10.73 5.15
CA VAL A 117 5.65 12.05 4.51
C VAL A 117 6.03 11.95 3.03
N GLN A 118 7.06 11.17 2.72
CA GLN A 118 7.50 11.01 1.33
C GLN A 118 6.48 10.23 0.49
N ALA A 119 5.90 9.16 1.05
CA ALA A 119 4.85 8.39 0.38
C ALA A 119 3.61 9.26 0.12
N GLU A 120 3.22 10.10 1.08
CA GLU A 120 2.10 11.03 0.91
C GLU A 120 2.37 12.03 -0.23
N ALA A 121 3.54 12.67 -0.24
CA ALA A 121 3.92 13.61 -1.30
C ALA A 121 3.88 12.95 -2.68
N PHE A 122 4.51 11.77 -2.81
CA PHE A 122 4.55 11.04 -4.06
C PHE A 122 3.15 10.60 -4.53
N LEU A 123 2.30 10.09 -3.62
CA LEU A 123 0.93 9.70 -3.97
C LEU A 123 0.06 10.88 -4.39
N ARG A 124 0.29 12.08 -3.85
CA ARG A 124 -0.38 13.30 -4.32
C ARG A 124 0.02 13.65 -5.74
N GLU A 125 1.28 13.49 -6.11
CA GLU A 125 1.72 13.67 -7.48
C GLU A 125 1.14 12.61 -8.43
N VAL A 126 1.01 11.36 -7.98
CA VAL A 126 0.46 10.25 -8.77
C VAL A 126 -1.06 10.39 -8.97
N LEU A 127 -1.81 10.65 -7.90
CA LEU A 127 -3.27 10.53 -7.83
C LEU A 127 -4.02 11.88 -7.78
N GLY A 128 -3.30 13.00 -7.61
CA GLY A 128 -3.89 14.33 -7.46
C GLY A 128 -4.04 15.12 -8.77
N ALA A 129 -3.67 14.53 -9.90
CA ALA A 129 -3.88 15.09 -11.23
C ALA A 129 -5.25 14.70 -11.81
#